data_AF-A0AA47MZW5-F1
#
_entry.id   AF-A0AA47MZW5-F1
#
_cell.length_a   1.000
_cell.length_b   1.000
_cell.length_c   1.000
_cell.angle_alpha   90.00
_cell.angle_beta   90.00
_cell.angle_gamma   90.00
#
_symmetry.space_group_name_H-M   'P 1'
#
loop_
_entity.id
_entity.type
_entity.pdbx_description
1 polymer ?
#
loop_
_entity_poly.entity_id
_entity_poly.type
_entity_poly.pdbx_seq_one_letter_code
_entity_poly.pdbx_strand_id
1 'polypeptide(L)'
;MNTDLTRRRLHVEKLERSSPLLLQWFLTSVFIETDINVQQGALFCDSLSDKGPLILGQNARLAECERLLLAMDVSLWCGDSPAGLQAVVSCYSLLAPLIYHQVVWEPMVQVG
;
A
#
# COMPACT_ATOMS: atom_id res chain seq x y z
N MET A 1 9.85 -12.88 16.16
CA MET A 1 9.70 -11.73 15.26
C MET A 1 10.05 -12.20 13.85
N ASN A 2 9.06 -12.62 13.06
CA ASN A 2 9.27 -13.03 11.67
C ASN A 2 9.04 -11.82 10.78
N THR A 3 10.09 -11.35 10.13
CA THR A 3 10.07 -10.23 9.18
C THR A 3 9.52 -10.71 7.84
N ASP A 4 8.19 -10.84 7.70
CA ASP A 4 7.57 -11.15 6.40
C ASP A 4 7.72 -10.02 5.36
N LEU A 5 8.21 -8.85 5.77
CA LEU A 5 8.56 -7.73 4.89
C LEU A 5 9.62 -8.09 3.83
N THR A 6 10.40 -9.16 4.02
CA THR A 6 11.41 -9.59 3.03
C THR A 6 10.81 -10.35 1.84
N ARG A 7 9.54 -10.81 1.93
CA ARG A 7 8.94 -11.70 0.93
C ARG A 7 8.47 -10.98 -0.34
N ARG A 8 8.27 -9.66 -0.30
CA ARG A 8 7.90 -8.83 -1.47
C ARG A 8 9.03 -7.90 -1.90
N ARG A 9 10.27 -8.39 -1.87
CA ARG A 9 11.38 -7.64 -2.48
C ARG A 9 11.26 -7.65 -3.99
N LEU A 10 11.44 -6.47 -4.58
CA LEU A 10 11.55 -6.28 -6.02
C LEU A 10 12.61 -7.23 -6.61
N HIS A 11 12.22 -8.13 -7.52
CA HIS A 11 13.16 -8.97 -8.25
C HIS A 11 13.84 -8.15 -9.36
N VAL A 12 14.91 -7.45 -9.01
CA VAL A 12 15.66 -6.55 -9.90
C VAL A 12 16.04 -7.22 -11.23
N GLU A 13 16.42 -8.50 -11.20
CA GLU A 13 16.77 -9.30 -12.40
C GLU A 13 15.62 -9.39 -13.43
N LYS A 14 14.36 -9.35 -12.98
CA LYS A 14 13.19 -9.33 -13.87
C LYS A 14 12.92 -7.92 -14.39
N LEU A 15 13.20 -6.89 -13.60
CA LEU A 15 13.05 -5.49 -14.02
C LEU A 15 14.06 -5.10 -15.10
N GLU A 16 15.32 -5.54 -14.97
CA GLU A 16 16.37 -5.27 -15.97
C GLU A 16 16.04 -5.83 -17.36
N ARG A 17 15.25 -6.91 -17.43
CA ARG A 17 14.80 -7.53 -18.69
C ARG A 17 13.46 -6.97 -19.21
N SER A 18 12.84 -6.07 -18.45
CA SER A 18 11.52 -5.52 -18.76
C SER A 18 11.63 -4.22 -19.56
N SER A 19 10.67 -3.99 -20.44
CA SER A 19 10.59 -2.72 -21.17
C SER A 19 10.24 -1.57 -20.20
N PRO A 20 10.88 -0.38 -20.30
CA PRO A 20 10.52 0.77 -19.47
C PRO A 20 9.06 1.18 -19.65
N LEU A 21 8.50 1.02 -20.86
CA LEU A 21 7.09 1.29 -21.13
C LEU A 21 6.17 0.33 -20.36
N LEU A 22 6.57 -0.93 -20.24
CA LEU A 22 5.82 -1.92 -19.47
C LEU A 22 5.81 -1.58 -17.98
N LEU A 23 6.93 -1.08 -17.45
CA LEU A 23 7.02 -0.63 -16.05
C LEU A 23 6.16 0.61 -15.78
N GLN A 24 6.10 1.55 -16.72
CA GLN A 24 5.21 2.71 -16.63
C GLN A 24 3.74 2.29 -16.63
N TRP A 25 3.35 1.36 -17.51
CA TRP A 25 1.97 0.83 -17.53
C TRP A 25 1.64 0.04 -16.27
N PHE A 26 2.61 -0.73 -15.76
CA PHE A 26 2.47 -1.42 -14.49
C PHE A 26 2.20 -0.43 -13.36
N LEU A 27 3.03 0.61 -13.19
CA LEU A 27 2.82 1.65 -12.17
C LEU A 27 1.45 2.33 -12.31
N THR A 28 1.09 2.68 -13.55
CA THR A 28 -0.20 3.30 -13.85
C THR A 28 -1.35 2.38 -13.45
N SER A 29 -1.28 1.08 -13.76
CA SER A 29 -2.30 0.11 -13.39
C SER A 29 -2.44 -0.02 -11.87
N VAL A 30 -1.32 -0.04 -11.14
CA VAL A 30 -1.32 -0.11 -9.68
C VAL A 30 -2.03 1.12 -9.09
N PHE A 31 -1.72 2.32 -9.59
CA PHE A 31 -2.38 3.54 -9.11
C PHE A 31 -3.88 3.56 -9.41
N ILE A 32 -4.28 3.18 -10.62
CA ILE A 32 -5.69 3.13 -11.01
C ILE A 32 -6.45 2.11 -10.16
N GLU A 33 -5.92 0.90 -10.01
CA GLU A 33 -6.54 -0.13 -9.18
C GLU A 33 -6.63 0.30 -7.72
N THR A 34 -5.58 0.91 -7.18
CA THR A 34 -5.59 1.43 -5.81
C THR A 34 -6.69 2.47 -5.64
N ASP A 35 -6.80 3.43 -6.56
CA ASP A 35 -7.85 4.46 -6.50
C ASP A 35 -9.26 3.84 -6.56
N ILE A 36 -9.49 2.90 -7.48
CA ILE A 36 -10.76 2.16 -7.57
C ILE A 36 -11.09 1.47 -6.25
N ASN A 37 -10.14 0.73 -5.67
CA ASN A 37 -10.36 0.00 -4.43
C ASN A 37 -10.60 0.92 -3.24
N VAL A 38 -9.92 2.07 -3.20
CA VAL A 38 -10.11 3.07 -2.15
C VAL A 38 -11.51 3.68 -2.22
N GLN A 39 -11.98 4.02 -3.43
CA GLN A 39 -13.33 4.54 -3.63
C GLN A 39 -14.41 3.49 -3.33
N GLN A 40 -14.25 2.26 -3.82
CA GLN A 40 -15.23 1.18 -3.63
C GLN A 40 -15.30 0.70 -2.19
N GLY A 41 -14.16 0.58 -1.51
CA GLY A 41 -14.08 0.17 -0.12
C GLY A 41 -14.31 1.30 0.88
N ALA A 42 -14.65 2.51 0.43
CA ALA A 42 -14.73 3.72 1.27
C ALA A 42 -13.51 3.88 2.20
N LEU A 43 -12.31 3.52 1.72
CA LEU A 43 -11.09 3.44 2.51
C LEU A 43 -10.41 4.81 2.68
N PHE A 44 -11.05 5.89 2.26
CA PHE A 44 -10.49 7.24 2.32
C PHE A 44 -10.44 7.77 3.76
N CYS A 45 -9.75 8.90 3.97
CA CYS A 45 -9.49 9.51 5.28
C CYS A 45 -10.74 9.90 6.09
N ASP A 46 -11.93 9.81 5.50
CA ASP A 46 -13.13 10.48 6.02
C ASP A 46 -13.90 9.65 7.06
N SER A 47 -13.60 8.35 7.18
CA SER A 47 -14.21 7.51 8.22
C SER A 47 -13.31 6.33 8.65
N LEU A 48 -13.14 6.18 9.96
CA LEU A 48 -12.53 4.99 10.56
C LEU A 48 -13.53 3.88 10.80
N SER A 49 -14.76 4.28 11.14
CA SER A 49 -15.87 3.36 11.30
C SER A 49 -16.54 3.24 9.95
N ASP A 50 -15.97 2.40 9.10
CA ASP A 50 -16.85 1.64 8.23
C ASP A 50 -17.88 0.96 9.15
N LYS A 51 -19.14 0.85 8.77
CA LYS A 51 -20.24 0.47 9.70
C LYS A 51 -20.17 -1.01 10.17
N GLY A 52 -19.01 -1.65 10.07
CA GLY A 52 -18.67 -3.00 10.48
C GLY A 52 -17.45 -3.06 11.41
N PRO A 53 -16.88 -4.26 11.65
CA PRO A 53 -15.73 -4.42 12.54
C PRO A 53 -14.54 -3.59 12.03
N LEU A 54 -14.01 -2.71 12.89
CA LEU A 54 -12.87 -1.82 12.63
C LEU A 54 -11.68 -2.51 11.91
N ILE A 55 -11.52 -3.82 12.13
CA ILE A 55 -10.44 -4.65 11.60
C ILE A 55 -10.51 -4.84 10.08
N LEU A 56 -11.70 -4.89 9.45
CA LEU A 56 -11.80 -5.21 8.02
C LEU A 56 -11.33 -4.05 7.13
N GLY A 57 -11.76 -2.82 7.44
CA GLY A 57 -11.29 -1.62 6.75
C GLY A 57 -9.80 -1.35 6.98
N GLN A 58 -9.27 -1.69 8.16
CA GLN A 58 -7.83 -1.61 8.46
C GLN A 58 -7.01 -2.57 7.60
N ASN A 59 -7.43 -3.84 7.51
CA ASN A 59 -6.76 -4.82 6.68
C ASN A 59 -6.80 -4.45 5.20
N ALA A 60 -7.92 -3.89 4.71
CA ALA A 60 -8.03 -3.41 3.34
C ALA A 60 -7.06 -2.24 3.08
N ARG A 61 -6.97 -1.25 3.97
CA ARG A 61 -5.99 -0.15 3.88
C ARG A 61 -4.55 -0.68 3.85
N LEU A 62 -4.22 -1.64 4.71
CA LEU A 62 -2.89 -2.26 4.72
C LEU A 62 -2.58 -3.00 3.41
N ALA A 63 -3.55 -3.75 2.86
CA ALA A 63 -3.37 -4.45 1.59
C ALA A 63 -3.11 -3.50 0.41
N GLU A 64 -3.76 -2.33 0.38
CA GLU A 64 -3.46 -1.27 -0.59
C GLU A 64 -2.06 -0.66 -0.35
N CYS A 65 -1.70 -0.39 0.90
CA CYS A 65 -0.36 0.10 1.25
C CYS A 65 0.75 -0.86 0.79
N GLU A 66 0.57 -2.17 0.93
CA GLU A 66 1.56 -3.13 0.45
C GLU A 66 1.72 -3.12 -1.07
N ARG A 67 0.65 -2.83 -1.83
CA ARG A 67 0.72 -2.66 -3.29
C ARG A 67 1.45 -1.38 -3.66
N LEU A 68 1.19 -0.30 -2.95
CA LEU A 68 1.86 0.98 -3.14
C LEU A 68 3.35 0.94 -2.75
N LEU A 69 3.75 0.15 -1.76
CA LEU A 69 5.17 -0.10 -1.45
C LEU A 69 5.90 -0.70 -2.64
N LEU A 70 5.27 -1.64 -3.35
CA LEU A 70 5.85 -2.22 -4.56
C LEU A 70 5.96 -1.18 -5.68
N ALA A 71 4.96 -0.32 -5.86
CA ALA A 71 5.04 0.80 -6.80
C ALA A 71 6.16 1.79 -6.43
N MET A 72 6.39 2.02 -5.13
CA MET A 72 7.47 2.87 -4.63
C MET A 72 8.85 2.28 -4.94
N ASP A 73 9.05 0.98 -4.70
CA ASP A 73 10.28 0.26 -5.04
C ASP A 73 10.57 0.29 -6.55
N VAL A 74 9.55 0.06 -7.40
CA VAL A 74 9.68 0.16 -8.85
C VAL A 74 10.03 1.58 -9.28
N SER A 75 9.36 2.59 -8.71
CA SER A 75 9.59 4.00 -9.05
C SER A 75 11.00 4.45 -8.67
N LEU A 76 11.49 4.02 -7.50
CA LEU A 76 12.86 4.28 -7.07
C LEU A 76 13.89 3.63 -8.00
N TRP A 77 13.62 2.39 -8.44
CA TRP A 77 14.49 1.71 -9.41
C TRP A 77 14.50 2.40 -10.78
N CYS A 78 13.33 2.82 -11.28
CA CYS A 78 13.19 3.53 -12.56
C CYS A 78 13.74 4.97 -12.51
N GLY A 79 13.99 5.53 -11.33
CA GLY A 79 14.30 6.96 -11.16
C GLY A 79 13.09 7.89 -11.40
N ASP A 80 11.87 7.35 -11.40
CA ASP A 80 10.63 8.11 -11.57
C ASP A 80 10.21 8.73 -10.23
N SER A 81 10.85 9.85 -9.88
CA SER A 81 10.59 10.57 -8.63
C SER A 81 9.12 11.01 -8.48
N PRO A 82 8.41 11.49 -9.53
CA PRO A 82 6.98 11.79 -9.44
C PRO A 82 6.13 10.58 -9.05
N ALA A 83 6.32 9.43 -9.69
CA ALA A 83 5.58 8.21 -9.35
C ALA A 83 5.89 7.73 -7.92
N GLY A 84 7.16 7.82 -7.51
CA GLY A 84 7.56 7.50 -6.13
C GLY A 84 6.88 8.41 -5.10
N LEU A 85 6.82 9.71 -5.36
CA LEU A 85 6.12 10.66 -4.47
C LEU A 85 4.62 10.38 -4.41
N GLN A 86 3.99 10.07 -5.54
CA GLN A 86 2.58 9.68 -5.60
C GLN A 86 2.31 8.44 -4.74
N ALA A 87 3.16 7.41 -4.83
CA ALA A 87 3.03 6.21 -4.00
C ALA A 87 3.14 6.54 -2.49
N VAL A 88 4.07 7.40 -2.09
CA VAL A 88 4.23 7.83 -0.69
C VAL A 88 2.99 8.57 -0.19
N VAL A 89 2.48 9.53 -0.98
CA VAL A 89 1.30 10.32 -0.61
C VAL A 89 0.06 9.43 -0.50
N SER A 90 -0.14 8.50 -1.44
CA SER A 90 -1.23 7.53 -1.41
C SER A 90 -1.12 6.55 -0.22
N CYS A 91 0.09 6.10 0.13
CA CYS A 91 0.29 5.29 1.33
C CYS A 91 -0.08 6.06 2.60
N TYR A 92 0.37 7.32 2.68
CA TYR A 92 0.10 8.16 3.84
C TYR A 92 -1.40 8.44 4.00
N SER A 93 -2.14 8.71 2.93
CA SER A 93 -3.59 8.93 3.03
C SER A 93 -4.32 7.70 3.55
N LEU A 94 -3.89 6.49 3.19
CA LEU A 94 -4.49 5.26 3.70
C LEU A 94 -4.18 5.02 5.19
N LEU A 95 -2.96 5.35 5.62
CA LEU A 95 -2.49 5.14 6.99
C LEU A 95 -2.88 6.27 7.94
N ALA A 96 -3.12 7.49 7.45
CA ALA A 96 -3.41 8.66 8.27
C ALA A 96 -4.50 8.39 9.33
N PRO A 97 -5.66 7.81 8.99
CA PRO A 97 -6.68 7.51 10.00
C PRO A 97 -6.22 6.53 11.08
N LEU A 98 -5.32 5.60 10.75
CA LEU A 98 -4.76 4.64 11.72
C LEU A 98 -3.80 5.32 12.69
N ILE A 99 -2.96 6.21 12.16
CA ILE A 99 -1.94 6.95 12.93
C ILE A 99 -2.62 7.97 13.85
N TYR A 100 -3.55 8.76 13.33
CA TYR A 100 -4.17 9.88 14.07
C TYR A 100 -5.09 9.41 15.21
N HIS A 101 -5.78 8.29 15.04
CA HIS A 101 -6.71 7.82 16.05
C HIS A 101 -6.10 6.85 17.06
N GLN A 102 -4.77 6.66 17.04
CA GLN A 102 -4.06 5.75 17.94
C GLN A 102 -4.81 4.43 18.12
N VAL A 103 -5.18 3.77 17.01
CA VAL A 103 -5.74 2.43 17.08
C VAL A 103 -4.75 1.63 17.91
N VAL A 104 -5.17 1.24 19.12
CA VAL A 104 -4.40 0.37 19.98
C VAL A 104 -4.19 -0.87 19.15
N TRP A 105 -2.98 -1.01 18.60
CA TRP A 105 -2.49 -2.25 18.06
C TRP A 105 -2.39 -3.16 19.27
N GLU A 106 -3.52 -3.73 19.71
CA GLU A 106 -3.49 -4.83 20.65
C GLU A 106 -2.65 -5.90 19.95
N PRO A 107 -1.45 -6.21 20.46
CA PRO A 107 -0.69 -7.29 19.88
C PRO A 107 -1.56 -8.52 20.09
N MET A 108 -1.96 -9.19 19.01
CA MET A 108 -2.65 -10.48 19.06
C MET A 108 -1.70 -11.57 19.59
N VAL A 109 -1.21 -11.40 20.81
CA VAL A 109 -0.53 -12.40 21.62
C VAL A 109 -1.29 -12.51 22.93
N GLN A 110 -2.47 -13.11 22.85
CA GLN A 110 -2.98 -13.94 23.93
C GLN A 110 -3.38 -15.28 23.32
N VAL A 111 -2.41 -16.18 23.30
CA VAL A 111 -2.70 -17.61 23.37
C VAL A 111 -1.95 -18.10 24.60
N GLY A 112 -2.72 -18.35 25.66
CA GLY A 112 -2.29 -19.11 26.83
C GLY A 112 -2.27 -20.60 26.56
#